data_AF-A0A7Y8HJQ0-F1
#
_entry.id   AF-A0A7Y8HJQ0-F1
#
_cell.length_a   1.000
_cell.length_b   1.000
_cell.length_c   1.000
_cell.angle_alpha   90.00
_cell.angle_beta   90.00
_cell.angle_gamma   90.00
#
_symmetry.space_group_name_H-M   'P 1'
#
loop_
_entity.id
_entity.type
_entity.pdbx_description
1 polymer ?
#
loop_
_entity_poly.entity_id
_entity_poly.type
_entity_poly.pdbx_seq_one_letter_code
_entity_poly.pdbx_strand_id
1 'polypeptide(L)'
;MENFILILTIAIIIMFSPMVSKITNIPVVVVEISFGMLAGFFGFLYADPTLKIIAKFGFLYLMFLAGLEINLKLVKTIKKNLSFNVTLYFVMLYFIAFLICMIFKLNFVYLVALPIFSLGMLMMLIKEYGKNELWLNLALSIGVVGEIVSILALTILSGWLEFGFGLGFYKSILTIFIVLFIGILMLKLFQIIFWWFPEAKKYIIPDIDRLDQDIRFSISLFFILVAVMMYIKIDLVLGAFLAGLFLKLYFHQKEELIEKLSSFGFGFFAPIFFIYTGSTVKIDVLDLEILKHAMLIILAIISIRLISSFVAFYKYLKTKQTILFALSDSMPLTFIVAIAMLAYNNNIISEKEYFSFIIASMIDGLFLMIFIRRLYGWFGMNKTEKGKA
;
A
#
# COMPACT_ATOMS: atom_id res chain seq x y z
N MET A 1 3.65 32.17 15.44
CA MET A 1 4.28 31.16 16.32
C MET A 1 3.72 29.77 16.08
N GLU A 2 2.42 29.62 15.82
CA GLU A 2 1.78 28.30 15.57
C GLU A 2 2.42 27.52 14.41
N ASN A 3 2.63 28.17 13.24
CA ASN A 3 3.31 27.53 12.11
C ASN A 3 4.76 27.10 12.44
N PHE A 4 5.44 27.83 13.34
CA PHE A 4 6.80 27.47 13.77
C PHE A 4 6.76 26.18 14.61
N ILE A 5 5.83 26.08 15.56
CA ILE A 5 5.65 24.87 16.40
C ILE A 5 5.28 23.68 15.53
N LEU A 6 4.36 23.86 14.57
CA LEU A 6 3.93 22.81 13.66
C LEU A 6 5.10 22.25 12.84
N ILE A 7 5.88 23.12 12.18
CA ILE A 7 7.03 22.69 11.35
C ILE A 7 8.11 22.05 12.21
N LEU A 8 8.43 22.63 13.36
CA LEU A 8 9.42 22.09 14.29
C LEU A 8 9.00 20.70 14.79
N THR A 9 7.73 20.51 15.12
CA THR A 9 7.18 19.24 15.58
C THR A 9 7.31 18.17 14.51
N ILE A 10 6.93 18.47 13.26
CA ILE A 10 7.09 17.53 12.13
C ILE A 10 8.56 17.16 11.95
N ALA A 11 9.47 18.14 11.96
CA ALA A 11 10.89 17.90 11.79
C ALA A 11 11.47 16.98 12.90
N ILE A 12 11.09 17.23 14.16
CA ILE A 12 11.47 16.38 15.30
C ILE A 12 10.95 14.95 15.10
N ILE A 13 9.67 14.80 14.74
CA ILE A 13 9.08 13.47 14.56
C ILE A 13 9.79 12.71 13.42
N ILE A 14 10.03 13.34 12.27
CA ILE A 14 10.75 12.70 11.15
C ILE A 14 12.16 12.28 11.58
N MET A 15 12.89 13.13 12.29
CA MET A 15 14.27 12.84 12.71
C MET A 15 14.35 11.69 13.72
N PHE A 16 13.45 11.65 14.71
CA PHE A 16 13.53 10.68 15.82
C PHE A 16 12.77 9.37 15.55
N SER A 17 11.80 9.33 14.62
CA SER A 17 11.01 8.12 14.35
C SER A 17 11.88 6.89 14.00
N PRO A 18 12.90 6.98 13.12
CA PRO A 18 13.77 5.84 12.82
C PRO A 18 14.59 5.36 14.03
N MET A 19 15.02 6.29 14.91
CA MET A 19 15.77 5.94 16.12
C MET A 19 14.90 5.13 17.09
N VAL A 20 13.67 5.60 17.31
CA VAL A 20 12.69 4.94 18.19
C VAL A 20 12.27 3.60 17.60
N SER A 21 12.04 3.53 16.29
CA SER A 21 11.79 2.28 15.57
C SER A 21 12.90 1.26 15.77
N LYS A 22 14.17 1.68 15.66
CA LYS A 22 15.32 0.80 15.88
C LYS A 22 15.42 0.30 17.32
N ILE A 23 15.13 1.15 18.32
CA ILE A 23 15.19 0.76 19.74
C ILE A 23 14.06 -0.21 20.11
N THR A 24 12.86 0.03 19.58
CA THR A 24 11.65 -0.72 19.94
C THR A 24 11.36 -1.91 19.03
N ASN A 25 12.04 -2.01 17.88
CA ASN A 25 11.74 -2.95 16.78
C ASN A 25 10.31 -2.81 16.21
N ILE A 26 9.69 -1.64 16.38
CA ILE A 26 8.39 -1.27 15.79
C ILE A 26 8.65 -0.67 14.40
N PRO A 27 7.83 -0.92 13.37
CA PRO A 27 7.97 -0.28 12.06
C PRO A 27 7.95 1.23 12.17
N VAL A 28 8.83 1.89 11.41
CA VAL A 28 8.94 3.36 11.38
C VAL A 28 7.58 4.01 11.13
N VAL A 29 6.80 3.48 10.17
CA VAL A 29 5.45 3.98 9.85
C VAL A 29 4.52 3.98 11.07
N VAL A 30 4.56 2.93 11.89
CA VAL A 30 3.71 2.85 13.09
C VAL A 30 4.18 3.84 14.16
N VAL A 31 5.50 4.06 14.28
CA VAL A 31 6.06 5.10 15.15
C VAL A 31 5.62 6.49 14.71
N GLU A 32 5.67 6.79 13.41
CA GLU A 32 5.28 8.08 12.83
C GLU A 32 3.79 8.39 13.06
N ILE A 33 2.91 7.41 12.84
CA ILE A 33 1.48 7.56 13.15
C ILE A 33 1.30 7.79 14.66
N SER A 34 1.97 6.99 15.52
CA SER A 34 1.86 7.12 16.98
C SER A 34 2.32 8.50 17.47
N PHE A 35 3.42 9.03 16.93
CA PHE A 35 3.90 10.38 17.25
C PHE A 35 2.99 11.47 16.69
N GLY A 36 2.42 11.27 15.51
CA GLY A 36 1.36 12.15 14.99
C GLY A 36 0.16 12.23 15.94
N MET A 37 -0.30 11.10 16.46
CA MET A 37 -1.41 11.03 17.43
C MET A 37 -1.09 11.80 18.70
N LEU A 38 0.09 11.55 19.29
CA LEU A 38 0.51 12.22 20.53
C LEU A 38 0.66 13.73 20.32
N ALA A 39 1.31 14.15 19.24
CA ALA A 39 1.49 15.56 18.92
C ALA A 39 0.16 16.27 18.60
N GLY A 40 -0.79 15.57 17.98
CA GLY A 40 -2.16 16.04 17.82
C GLY A 40 -2.87 16.25 19.16
N PHE A 41 -2.78 15.27 20.06
CA PHE A 41 -3.40 15.34 21.40
C PHE A 41 -2.84 16.46 22.27
N PHE A 42 -1.53 16.70 22.25
CA PHE A 42 -0.91 17.83 22.97
C PHE A 42 -1.12 19.20 22.30
N GLY A 43 -1.77 19.23 21.13
CA GLY A 43 -2.03 20.47 20.38
C GLY A 43 -0.82 21.03 19.61
N PHE A 44 0.26 20.25 19.48
CA PHE A 44 1.44 20.64 18.68
C PHE A 44 1.18 20.48 17.18
N LEU A 45 0.31 19.53 16.80
CA LEU A 45 -0.22 19.41 15.45
C LEU A 45 -1.72 19.71 15.46
N TYR A 46 -2.15 20.61 14.59
CA TYR A 46 -3.54 20.98 14.39
C TYR A 46 -3.91 20.83 12.90
N ALA A 47 -5.20 20.96 12.59
CA ALA A 47 -5.72 20.87 11.23
C ALA A 47 -5.26 22.08 10.38
N ASP A 48 -4.02 22.05 9.93
CA ASP A 48 -3.43 23.06 9.05
C ASP A 48 -3.66 22.71 7.56
N PRO A 49 -4.16 23.65 6.73
CA PRO A 49 -4.38 23.41 5.31
C PRO A 49 -3.11 23.06 4.54
N THR A 50 -1.96 23.68 4.89
CA THR A 50 -0.68 23.44 4.22
C THR A 50 -0.19 22.03 4.51
N LEU A 51 -0.24 21.62 5.79
CA LEU A 51 0.09 20.26 6.21
C LEU A 51 -0.79 19.23 5.50
N LYS A 52 -2.11 19.49 5.40
CA LYS A 52 -3.04 18.61 4.68
C LYS A 52 -2.67 18.46 3.20
N ILE A 53 -2.27 19.55 2.54
CA ILE A 53 -1.84 19.51 1.13
C ILE A 53 -0.54 18.69 0.99
N ILE A 54 0.45 18.92 1.85
CA ILE A 54 1.73 18.18 1.81
C ILE A 54 1.50 16.70 2.13
N ALA A 55 0.65 16.38 3.11
CA ALA A 55 0.29 15.01 3.44
C ALA A 55 -0.44 14.31 2.28
N LYS A 56 -1.35 15.01 1.59
CA LYS A 56 -2.00 14.50 0.38
C LYS A 56 -0.99 14.24 -0.74
N PHE A 57 -0.03 15.15 -0.92
CA PHE A 57 1.07 14.92 -1.86
C PHE A 57 1.89 13.68 -1.45
N GLY A 58 2.24 13.56 -0.17
CA GLY A 58 3.01 12.41 0.32
C GLY A 58 2.27 11.08 0.18
N PHE A 59 0.96 11.09 0.36
CA PHE A 59 0.09 9.96 0.05
C PHE A 59 0.16 9.56 -1.43
N LEU A 60 0.00 10.52 -2.36
CA LEU A 60 0.12 10.23 -3.79
C LEU A 60 1.53 9.76 -4.16
N TYR A 61 2.57 10.32 -3.54
CA TYR A 61 3.94 9.88 -3.75
C TYR A 61 4.16 8.44 -3.26
N LEU A 62 3.56 8.05 -2.14
CA LEU A 62 3.57 6.66 -1.66
C LEU A 62 2.90 5.70 -2.65
N MET A 63 1.77 6.11 -3.24
CA MET A 63 1.09 5.32 -4.27
C MET A 63 1.90 5.22 -5.57
N PHE A 64 2.69 6.25 -5.87
CA PHE A 64 3.68 6.22 -6.94
C PHE A 64 4.83 5.26 -6.64
N LEU A 65 5.36 5.24 -5.41
CA LEU A 65 6.35 4.26 -4.97
C LEU A 65 5.82 2.83 -5.04
N ALA A 66 4.58 2.59 -4.63
CA ALA A 66 3.89 1.32 -4.80
C ALA A 66 3.93 0.84 -6.26
N GLY A 67 3.63 1.73 -7.22
CA GLY A 67 3.77 1.45 -8.65
C GLY A 67 5.20 1.11 -9.08
N LEU A 68 6.21 1.79 -8.51
CA LEU A 68 7.63 1.54 -8.77
C LEU A 68 8.12 0.19 -8.22
N GLU A 69 7.50 -0.30 -7.15
CA GLU A 69 7.83 -1.58 -6.52
C GLU A 69 7.30 -2.78 -7.32
N ILE A 70 6.24 -2.60 -8.12
CA ILE A 70 5.60 -3.68 -8.89
C ILE A 70 6.60 -4.40 -9.82
N ASN A 71 6.92 -5.64 -9.48
CA ASN A 71 7.77 -6.48 -10.32
C ASN A 71 6.95 -7.55 -11.04
N LEU A 72 6.47 -7.24 -12.25
CA LEU A 72 5.69 -8.18 -13.08
C LEU A 72 6.43 -9.48 -13.42
N LYS A 73 7.77 -9.54 -13.27
CA LYS A 73 8.51 -10.80 -13.44
C LYS A 73 8.14 -11.82 -12.37
N LEU A 74 7.79 -11.38 -11.15
CA LEU A 74 7.33 -12.26 -10.07
C LEU A 74 5.96 -12.89 -10.34
N VAL A 75 5.13 -12.26 -11.18
CA VAL A 75 3.86 -12.87 -11.61
C VAL A 75 4.13 -14.00 -12.60
N LYS A 76 5.16 -13.86 -13.45
CA LYS A 76 5.56 -14.90 -14.42
C LYS A 76 6.21 -16.12 -13.77
N THR A 77 6.77 -15.99 -12.56
CA THR A 77 7.35 -17.12 -11.81
C THR A 77 6.29 -18.00 -11.14
N ILE A 78 5.02 -17.56 -11.10
CA ILE A 78 3.90 -18.39 -10.66
C ILE A 78 3.83 -19.58 -11.63
N LYS A 79 4.05 -20.78 -11.09
CA LYS A 79 3.99 -22.02 -11.88
C LYS A 79 2.61 -22.11 -12.53
N LYS A 80 2.56 -22.52 -13.81
CA LYS A 80 1.31 -22.61 -14.58
C LYS A 80 0.23 -23.44 -13.86
N ASN A 81 0.64 -24.47 -13.11
CA ASN A 81 -0.25 -25.31 -12.31
C ASN A 81 -0.85 -24.63 -11.07
N LEU A 82 -0.32 -23.48 -10.62
CA LEU A 82 -0.84 -22.69 -9.51
C LEU A 82 -1.77 -21.56 -9.96
N SER A 83 -1.87 -21.28 -11.26
CA SER A 83 -2.72 -20.18 -11.78
C SER A 83 -4.17 -20.31 -11.32
N PHE A 84 -4.74 -21.52 -11.39
CA PHE A 84 -6.07 -21.80 -10.87
C PHE A 84 -6.19 -21.52 -9.37
N ASN A 85 -5.18 -21.91 -8.58
CA ASN A 85 -5.15 -21.69 -7.14
C ASN A 85 -5.08 -20.20 -6.80
N VAL A 86 -4.35 -19.39 -7.57
CA VAL A 86 -4.32 -17.93 -7.41
C VAL A 86 -5.70 -17.32 -7.69
N THR A 87 -6.35 -17.72 -8.78
CA THR A 87 -7.72 -17.27 -9.06
C THR A 87 -8.67 -17.68 -7.95
N LEU A 88 -8.60 -18.94 -7.50
CA LEU A 88 -9.41 -19.46 -6.41
C LEU A 88 -9.18 -18.69 -5.10
N TYR A 89 -7.93 -18.30 -4.81
CA TYR A 89 -7.58 -17.49 -3.65
C TYR A 89 -8.30 -16.14 -3.67
N PHE A 90 -8.21 -15.39 -4.76
CA PHE A 90 -8.89 -14.10 -4.86
C PHE A 90 -10.42 -14.24 -4.86
N VAL A 91 -10.97 -15.25 -5.54
CA VAL A 91 -12.41 -15.52 -5.52
C VAL A 91 -12.88 -15.80 -4.09
N MET A 92 -12.19 -16.65 -3.34
CA MET A 92 -12.54 -16.93 -1.94
C MET A 92 -12.35 -15.70 -1.05
N LEU A 93 -11.28 -14.94 -1.26
CA LEU A 93 -10.96 -13.75 -0.47
C LEU A 93 -12.09 -12.72 -0.57
N TYR A 94 -12.52 -12.38 -1.79
CA TYR A 94 -13.61 -11.45 -2.02
C TYR A 94 -14.99 -12.03 -1.66
N PHE A 95 -15.21 -13.33 -1.88
CA PHE A 95 -16.45 -13.99 -1.50
C PHE A 95 -16.67 -13.97 0.02
N ILE A 96 -15.64 -14.30 0.81
CA ILE A 96 -15.74 -14.27 2.27
C ILE A 96 -15.87 -12.82 2.76
N ALA A 97 -15.13 -11.86 2.19
CA ALA A 97 -15.31 -10.44 2.51
C ALA A 97 -16.75 -9.99 2.27
N PHE A 98 -17.36 -10.38 1.14
CA PHE A 98 -18.76 -10.13 0.84
C PHE A 98 -19.71 -10.75 1.86
N LEU A 99 -19.50 -12.01 2.25
CA LEU A 99 -20.30 -12.66 3.29
C LEU A 99 -20.21 -11.93 4.63
N ILE A 100 -19.01 -11.51 5.05
CA ILE A 100 -18.82 -10.72 6.28
C ILE A 100 -19.61 -9.42 6.18
N CYS A 101 -19.49 -8.68 5.07
CA CYS A 101 -20.24 -7.44 4.87
C CYS A 101 -21.75 -7.66 4.92
N MET A 102 -22.27 -8.75 4.33
CA MET A 102 -23.71 -9.06 4.39
C MET A 102 -24.18 -9.45 5.79
N ILE A 103 -23.45 -10.33 6.49
CA ILE A 103 -23.83 -10.83 7.82
C ILE A 103 -23.83 -9.70 8.84
N PHE A 104 -22.80 -8.85 8.82
CA PHE A 104 -22.64 -7.74 9.76
C PHE A 104 -23.23 -6.42 9.26
N LYS A 105 -23.87 -6.42 8.07
CA LYS A 105 -24.46 -5.23 7.42
C LYS A 105 -23.48 -4.06 7.31
N LEU A 106 -22.24 -4.36 6.93
CA LEU A 106 -21.16 -3.38 6.79
C LEU A 106 -21.28 -2.60 5.49
N ASN A 107 -20.72 -1.39 5.49
CA ASN A 107 -20.65 -0.55 4.30
C ASN A 107 -19.76 -1.18 3.21
N PHE A 108 -19.99 -0.83 1.95
CA PHE A 108 -19.20 -1.26 0.80
C PHE A 108 -17.70 -0.97 0.94
N VAL A 109 -17.32 0.03 1.73
CA VAL A 109 -15.92 0.31 2.12
C VAL A 109 -15.22 -0.94 2.66
N TYR A 110 -15.90 -1.74 3.48
CA TYR A 110 -15.32 -2.97 4.07
C TYR A 110 -15.09 -4.06 3.01
N LEU A 111 -15.89 -4.11 1.95
CA LEU A 111 -15.68 -5.05 0.84
C LEU A 111 -14.36 -4.78 0.11
N VAL A 112 -13.90 -3.52 0.12
CA VAL A 112 -12.63 -3.11 -0.47
C VAL A 112 -11.49 -3.15 0.56
N ALA A 113 -11.76 -2.76 1.81
CA ALA A 113 -10.74 -2.69 2.87
C ALA A 113 -10.26 -4.06 3.36
N LEU A 114 -11.15 -5.03 3.53
CA LEU A 114 -10.77 -6.34 4.07
C LEU A 114 -9.80 -7.12 3.16
N PRO A 115 -10.04 -7.26 1.84
CA PRO A 115 -9.17 -8.02 0.95
C PRO A 115 -7.94 -7.24 0.44
N ILE A 116 -7.64 -6.04 0.95
CA ILE A 116 -6.63 -5.16 0.36
C ILE A 116 -5.19 -5.63 0.58
N PHE A 117 -4.30 -5.41 -0.38
CA PHE A 117 -2.88 -5.83 -0.31
C PHE A 117 -1.94 -4.64 -0.19
N SER A 118 -0.77 -4.87 0.42
CA SER A 118 0.37 -3.96 0.40
C SER A 118 1.68 -4.75 0.46
N LEU A 119 2.61 -4.46 -0.45
CA LEU A 119 3.92 -5.11 -0.46
C LEU A 119 4.92 -4.56 0.57
N GLY A 120 4.72 -3.35 1.09
CA GLY A 120 5.72 -2.67 1.93
C GLY A 120 6.18 -3.48 3.15
N MET A 121 5.24 -4.02 3.92
CA MET A 121 5.54 -4.87 5.09
C MET A 121 6.11 -6.24 4.68
N LEU A 122 5.68 -6.76 3.54
CA LEU A 122 6.12 -8.05 3.01
C LEU A 122 7.59 -8.00 2.54
N MET A 123 8.04 -6.86 2.02
CA MET A 123 9.45 -6.61 1.71
C MET A 123 10.34 -6.62 2.95
N MET A 124 9.83 -6.17 4.11
CA MET A 124 10.56 -6.29 5.38
C MET A 124 10.74 -7.75 5.80
N LEU A 125 9.71 -8.59 5.64
CA LEU A 125 9.82 -10.03 5.88
C LEU A 125 10.86 -10.67 4.95
N ILE A 126 10.91 -10.28 3.67
CA ILE A 126 11.94 -10.76 2.72
C ILE A 126 13.35 -10.41 3.18
N LYS A 127 13.54 -9.21 3.74
CA LYS A 127 14.83 -8.80 4.29
C LYS A 127 15.21 -9.59 5.55
N GLU A 128 14.22 -9.99 6.35
CA GLU A 128 14.43 -10.75 7.60
C GLU A 128 14.68 -12.25 7.36
N TYR A 129 13.90 -12.90 6.48
CA TYR A 129 13.95 -14.35 6.25
C TYR A 129 14.68 -14.76 4.97
N GLY A 130 14.96 -13.81 4.08
CA GLY A 130 15.58 -14.07 2.78
C GLY A 130 14.59 -14.56 1.71
N LYS A 131 15.10 -14.74 0.49
CA LYS A 131 14.32 -15.12 -0.71
C LYS A 131 14.17 -16.63 -0.90
N ASN A 132 14.63 -17.45 0.04
CA ASN A 132 14.61 -18.92 -0.10
C ASN A 132 13.29 -19.55 0.38
N GLU A 133 12.49 -18.78 1.12
CA GLU A 133 11.24 -19.26 1.71
C GLU A 133 10.12 -19.39 0.66
N LEU A 134 9.55 -20.60 0.57
CA LEU A 134 8.52 -20.91 -0.43
C LEU A 134 7.24 -20.09 -0.22
N TRP A 135 6.79 -19.98 1.02
CA TRP A 135 5.58 -19.24 1.39
C TRP A 135 5.74 -17.75 1.07
N LEU A 136 6.92 -17.19 1.33
CA LEU A 136 7.19 -15.77 1.17
C LEU A 136 7.38 -15.39 -0.31
N ASN A 137 8.01 -16.25 -1.12
CA ASN A 137 8.07 -16.07 -2.56
C ASN A 137 6.67 -16.12 -3.21
N LEU A 138 5.80 -17.03 -2.74
CA LEU A 138 4.42 -17.08 -3.22
C LEU A 138 3.63 -15.83 -2.79
N ALA A 139 3.80 -15.39 -1.54
CA ALA A 139 3.21 -14.18 -0.98
C ALA A 139 3.62 -12.93 -1.78
N LEU A 140 4.89 -12.79 -2.16
CA LEU A 140 5.35 -11.73 -3.06
C LEU A 140 4.64 -11.76 -4.42
N SER A 141 4.64 -12.93 -5.08
CA SER A 141 4.05 -13.08 -6.42
C SER A 141 2.55 -12.77 -6.42
N ILE A 142 1.83 -13.23 -5.40
CA ILE A 142 0.38 -12.98 -5.23
C ILE A 142 0.14 -11.53 -4.79
N GLY A 143 0.98 -11.00 -3.90
CA GLY A 143 0.92 -9.61 -3.44
C GLY A 143 1.03 -8.61 -4.58
N VAL A 144 1.88 -8.86 -5.59
CA VAL A 144 1.95 -8.01 -6.80
C VAL A 144 0.61 -7.96 -7.54
N VAL A 145 -0.06 -9.10 -7.71
CA VAL A 145 -1.39 -9.16 -8.33
C VAL A 145 -2.42 -8.47 -7.42
N GLY A 146 -2.36 -8.77 -6.13
CA GLY A 146 -3.26 -8.22 -5.12
C GLY A 146 -3.18 -6.71 -5.02
N GLU A 147 -2.01 -6.11 -5.11
CA GLU A 147 -1.81 -4.67 -5.05
C GLU A 147 -2.39 -3.95 -6.27
N ILE A 148 -2.23 -4.53 -7.47
CA ILE A 148 -2.90 -4.01 -8.69
C ILE A 148 -4.43 -4.10 -8.53
N VAL A 149 -4.94 -5.25 -8.07
CA VAL A 149 -6.38 -5.43 -7.81
C VAL A 149 -6.87 -4.44 -6.75
N SER A 150 -6.07 -4.16 -5.73
CA SER A 150 -6.36 -3.23 -4.64
C SER A 150 -6.48 -1.79 -5.12
N ILE A 151 -5.56 -1.33 -5.96
CA ILE A 151 -5.63 0.01 -6.59
C ILE A 151 -6.88 0.14 -7.45
N LEU A 152 -7.22 -0.90 -8.23
CA LEU A 152 -8.44 -0.91 -9.03
C LEU A 152 -9.70 -0.87 -8.13
N ALA A 153 -9.72 -1.66 -7.06
CA ALA A 153 -10.84 -1.69 -6.12
C ALA A 153 -11.00 -0.33 -5.39
N LEU A 154 -9.90 0.32 -5.01
CA LEU A 154 -9.91 1.67 -4.44
C LEU A 154 -10.44 2.70 -5.45
N THR A 155 -10.02 2.59 -6.72
CA THR A 155 -10.49 3.50 -7.79
C THR A 155 -12.00 3.32 -8.02
N ILE A 156 -12.49 2.07 -8.03
CA ILE A 156 -13.92 1.76 -8.13
C ILE A 156 -14.66 2.30 -6.92
N LEU A 157 -14.10 2.16 -5.71
CA LEU A 157 -14.67 2.75 -4.50
C LEU A 157 -14.79 4.26 -4.65
N SER A 158 -13.71 4.97 -5.01
CA SER A 158 -13.73 6.41 -5.23
C SER A 158 -14.76 6.84 -6.27
N GLY A 159 -14.88 6.10 -7.38
CA GLY A 159 -15.88 6.39 -8.41
C GLY A 159 -17.31 6.19 -7.92
N TRP A 160 -17.55 5.17 -7.09
CA TRP A 160 -18.84 4.97 -6.43
C TRP A 160 -19.15 6.09 -5.43
N LEU A 161 -18.17 6.55 -4.66
CA LEU A 161 -18.33 7.62 -3.70
C LEU A 161 -18.69 8.96 -4.34
N GLU A 162 -18.06 9.28 -5.47
CA GLU A 162 -18.29 10.54 -6.18
C GLU A 162 -19.64 10.55 -6.93
N PHE A 163 -20.05 9.43 -7.52
CA PHE A 163 -21.18 9.39 -8.46
C PHE A 163 -22.39 8.54 -8.03
N GLY A 164 -22.29 7.78 -6.94
CA GLY A 164 -23.30 6.81 -6.48
C GLY A 164 -23.56 5.67 -7.49
N PHE A 165 -24.52 4.77 -7.25
CA PHE A 165 -24.88 3.69 -8.21
C PHE A 165 -25.75 4.20 -9.38
N GLY A 166 -25.36 5.30 -10.01
CA GLY A 166 -26.05 5.90 -11.15
C GLY A 166 -25.33 5.70 -12.48
N LEU A 167 -25.87 6.30 -13.54
CA LEU A 167 -25.20 6.37 -14.86
C LEU A 167 -23.80 6.99 -14.78
N GLY A 168 -23.56 7.88 -13.80
CA GLY A 168 -22.24 8.46 -13.52
C GLY A 168 -21.20 7.43 -13.11
N PHE A 169 -21.57 6.40 -12.33
CA PHE A 169 -20.65 5.34 -11.93
C PHE A 169 -20.29 4.38 -13.06
N TYR A 170 -21.26 3.99 -13.89
CA TYR A 170 -20.96 3.20 -15.09
C TYR A 170 -20.06 3.97 -16.06
N LYS A 171 -20.29 5.29 -16.21
CA LYS A 171 -19.38 6.17 -16.96
C LYS A 171 -18.00 6.20 -16.32
N SER A 172 -17.90 6.34 -15.00
CA SER A 172 -16.63 6.33 -14.26
C SER A 172 -15.86 5.03 -14.47
N ILE A 173 -16.51 3.87 -14.35
CA ILE A 173 -15.90 2.56 -14.65
C ILE A 173 -15.39 2.51 -16.09
N LEU A 174 -16.21 2.94 -17.05
CA LEU A 174 -15.82 2.97 -18.46
C LEU A 174 -14.63 3.92 -18.67
N THR A 175 -14.60 5.07 -17.99
CA THR A 175 -13.47 5.99 -18.02
C THR A 175 -12.21 5.37 -17.39
N ILE A 176 -12.31 4.57 -16.32
CA ILE A 176 -11.17 3.81 -15.76
C ILE A 176 -10.59 2.87 -16.82
N PHE A 177 -11.43 2.09 -17.51
CA PHE A 177 -10.96 1.21 -18.59
C PHE A 177 -10.32 2.00 -19.74
N ILE A 178 -10.89 3.14 -20.13
CA ILE A 178 -10.30 4.04 -21.13
C ILE A 178 -8.94 4.54 -20.67
N VAL A 179 -8.81 4.98 -19.41
CA VAL A 179 -7.56 5.47 -18.84
C VAL A 179 -6.50 4.39 -18.82
N LEU A 180 -6.85 3.18 -18.39
CA LEU A 180 -5.93 2.04 -18.41
C LEU A 180 -5.52 1.72 -19.85
N PHE A 181 -6.47 1.72 -20.78
CA PHE A 181 -6.20 1.46 -22.20
C PHE A 181 -5.29 2.52 -22.81
N ILE A 182 -5.57 3.81 -22.58
CA ILE A 182 -4.74 4.94 -23.04
C ILE A 182 -3.37 4.88 -22.35
N GLY A 183 -3.31 4.56 -21.06
CA GLY A 183 -2.06 4.38 -20.34
C GLY A 183 -1.20 3.28 -20.97
N ILE A 184 -1.79 2.12 -21.29
CA ILE A 184 -1.13 1.03 -22.02
C ILE A 184 -0.72 1.46 -23.43
N LEU A 185 -1.57 2.22 -24.12
CA LEU A 185 -1.26 2.73 -25.46
C LEU A 185 -0.09 3.71 -25.41
N MET A 186 -0.05 4.59 -24.42
CA MET A 186 1.06 5.53 -24.19
C MET A 186 2.33 4.78 -23.84
N LEU A 187 2.27 3.79 -22.95
CA LEU A 187 3.40 2.88 -22.67
C LEU A 187 3.95 2.32 -24.00
N LYS A 188 3.10 1.68 -24.82
CA LYS A 188 3.51 1.13 -26.13
C LYS A 188 4.06 2.20 -27.08
N LEU A 189 3.44 3.38 -27.14
CA LEU A 189 3.88 4.47 -27.99
C LEU A 189 5.28 4.97 -27.58
N PHE A 190 5.51 5.18 -26.29
CA PHE A 190 6.84 5.50 -25.76
C PHE A 190 7.86 4.39 -26.07
N GLN A 191 7.45 3.12 -26.01
CA GLN A 191 8.31 2.01 -26.42
C GLN A 191 8.74 2.12 -27.88
N ILE A 192 7.81 2.42 -28.77
CA ILE A 192 8.06 2.57 -30.21
C ILE A 192 8.94 3.80 -30.45
N ILE A 193 8.62 4.95 -29.84
CA ILE A 193 9.40 6.18 -29.95
C ILE A 193 10.83 5.95 -29.49
N PHE A 194 11.05 5.32 -28.34
CA PHE A 194 12.42 5.03 -27.85
C PHE A 194 13.13 3.94 -28.65
N TRP A 195 12.39 3.06 -29.33
CA TRP A 195 12.98 2.09 -30.26
C TRP A 195 13.44 2.76 -31.57
N TRP A 196 12.68 3.71 -32.10
CA TRP A 196 13.01 4.46 -33.34
C TRP A 196 14.01 5.59 -33.09
N PHE A 197 13.94 6.23 -31.92
CA PHE A 197 14.78 7.35 -31.51
C PHE A 197 15.51 7.02 -30.20
N PRO A 198 16.49 6.10 -30.22
CA PRO A 198 17.25 5.73 -29.03
C PRO A 198 18.05 6.91 -28.45
N GLU A 199 18.40 7.91 -29.28
CA GLU A 199 19.03 9.15 -28.82
C GLU A 199 18.08 9.99 -27.96
N ALA A 200 16.79 10.08 -28.30
CA ALA A 200 15.81 10.79 -27.48
C ALA A 200 15.68 10.18 -26.07
N LYS A 201 15.76 8.85 -25.96
CA LYS A 201 15.83 8.16 -24.67
C LYS A 201 17.06 8.60 -23.87
N LYS A 202 18.24 8.68 -24.52
CA LYS A 202 19.49 9.11 -23.89
C LYS A 202 19.52 10.59 -23.54
N TYR A 203 18.75 11.43 -24.22
CA TYR A 203 18.61 12.85 -23.85
C TYR A 203 17.67 13.08 -22.66
N ILE A 204 16.62 12.25 -22.52
CA ILE A 204 15.64 12.39 -21.44
C ILE A 204 16.16 11.70 -20.16
N ILE A 205 16.77 10.52 -20.30
CA ILE A 205 17.40 9.76 -19.21
C ILE A 205 18.77 9.28 -19.71
N PRO A 206 19.83 10.09 -19.55
CA PRO A 206 21.17 9.74 -20.00
C PRO A 206 21.75 8.56 -19.23
N ASP A 207 22.73 7.90 -19.85
CA ASP A 207 23.48 6.82 -19.22
C ASP A 207 24.29 7.32 -18.02
N ILE A 208 24.79 8.56 -18.11
CA ILE A 208 25.45 9.31 -17.05
C ILE A 208 24.58 10.54 -16.76
N ASP A 209 23.80 10.48 -15.68
CA ASP A 209 22.94 11.58 -15.30
C ASP A 209 23.67 12.53 -14.34
N ARG A 210 24.08 13.70 -14.86
CA ARG A 210 24.73 14.75 -14.07
C ARG A 210 23.77 15.82 -13.56
N LEU A 211 22.53 15.81 -14.02
CA LEU A 211 21.55 16.88 -13.77
C LEU A 211 20.24 16.36 -13.17
N ASP A 212 20.24 15.09 -12.74
CA ASP A 212 19.08 14.35 -12.23
C ASP A 212 17.88 14.45 -13.18
N GLN A 213 18.14 14.35 -14.49
CA GLN A 213 17.12 14.38 -15.55
C GLN A 213 16.12 13.23 -15.40
N ASP A 214 16.60 12.08 -14.95
CA ASP A 214 15.81 10.89 -14.66
C ASP A 214 14.76 11.14 -13.56
N ILE A 215 15.14 11.80 -12.47
CA ILE A 215 14.24 12.24 -11.40
C ILE A 215 13.27 13.29 -11.94
N ARG A 216 13.77 14.31 -12.65
CA ARG A 216 12.91 15.38 -13.21
C ARG A 216 11.83 14.83 -14.13
N PHE A 217 12.19 13.89 -15.01
CA PHE A 217 11.25 13.19 -15.88
C PHE A 217 10.25 12.39 -15.06
N SER A 218 10.72 11.61 -14.08
CA SER A 218 9.88 10.78 -13.22
C SER A 218 8.84 11.59 -12.45
N ILE A 219 9.26 12.68 -11.83
CA ILE A 219 8.37 13.61 -11.10
C ILE A 219 7.41 14.33 -12.05
N SER A 220 7.88 14.72 -13.25
CA SER A 220 7.01 15.33 -14.26
C SER A 220 5.92 14.37 -14.72
N LEU A 221 6.27 13.12 -15.01
CA LEU A 221 5.33 12.08 -15.39
C LEU A 221 4.29 11.83 -14.28
N PHE A 222 4.75 11.76 -13.03
CA PHE A 222 3.88 11.67 -11.85
C PHE A 222 2.86 12.81 -11.81
N PHE A 223 3.30 14.07 -11.91
CA PHE A 223 2.40 15.22 -11.89
C PHE A 223 1.46 15.26 -13.09
N ILE A 224 1.94 14.94 -14.30
CA ILE A 224 1.11 14.89 -15.50
C ILE A 224 -0.02 13.87 -15.33
N LEU A 225 0.28 12.65 -14.88
CA LEU A 225 -0.74 11.63 -14.72
C LEU A 225 -1.71 11.94 -13.57
N VAL A 226 -1.24 12.50 -12.46
CA VAL A 226 -2.11 13.00 -11.38
C VAL A 226 -3.02 14.12 -11.90
N ALA A 227 -2.50 15.07 -12.68
CA ALA A 227 -3.28 16.16 -13.26
C ALA A 227 -4.32 15.66 -14.27
N VAL A 228 -3.98 14.66 -15.09
CA VAL A 228 -4.92 13.99 -15.99
C VAL A 228 -6.05 13.34 -15.20
N MET A 229 -5.75 12.58 -14.13
CA MET A 229 -6.78 11.99 -13.26
C MET A 229 -7.67 13.05 -12.61
N MET A 230 -7.07 14.16 -12.17
CA MET A 230 -7.80 15.29 -11.60
C MET A 230 -8.78 15.90 -12.60
N TYR A 231 -8.36 16.09 -13.86
CA TYR A 231 -9.19 16.66 -14.90
C TYR A 231 -10.38 15.76 -15.28
N ILE A 232 -10.14 14.46 -15.44
CA ILE A 232 -11.19 13.48 -15.78
C ILE A 232 -12.02 13.04 -14.57
N LYS A 233 -11.71 13.55 -13.37
CA LYS A 233 -12.38 13.23 -12.09
C LYS A 233 -12.36 11.74 -11.75
N ILE A 234 -11.21 11.11 -11.93
CA ILE A 234 -10.91 9.77 -11.44
C ILE A 234 -9.98 9.87 -10.23
N ASP A 235 -9.94 8.81 -9.43
CA ASP A 235 -9.02 8.69 -8.31
C ASP A 235 -7.57 9.01 -8.71
N LEU A 236 -6.98 9.98 -8.00
CA LEU A 236 -5.60 10.44 -8.20
C LEU A 236 -4.57 9.33 -7.88
N VAL A 237 -4.93 8.40 -6.99
CA VAL A 237 -4.10 7.25 -6.60
C VAL A 237 -3.78 6.38 -7.81
N LEU A 238 -4.76 6.16 -8.70
CA LEU A 238 -4.54 5.39 -9.93
C LEU A 238 -3.50 6.08 -10.82
N GLY A 239 -3.58 7.39 -10.98
CA GLY A 239 -2.63 8.17 -11.79
C GLY A 239 -1.21 8.10 -11.23
N ALA A 240 -1.06 8.28 -9.92
CA ALA A 240 0.21 8.14 -9.22
C ALA A 240 0.80 6.74 -9.38
N PHE A 241 0.00 5.70 -9.13
CA PHE A 241 0.42 4.31 -9.28
C PHE A 241 0.83 3.97 -10.72
N LEU A 242 0.05 4.41 -11.73
CA LEU A 242 0.37 4.20 -13.14
C LEU A 242 1.68 4.88 -13.55
N ALA A 243 1.98 6.07 -13.01
CA ALA A 243 3.25 6.75 -13.24
C ALA A 243 4.43 5.92 -12.71
N GLY A 244 4.30 5.35 -11.51
CA GLY A 244 5.33 4.49 -10.93
C GLY A 244 5.51 3.19 -11.71
N LEU A 245 4.40 2.55 -12.08
CA LEU A 245 4.38 1.35 -12.89
C LEU A 245 5.02 1.59 -14.26
N PHE A 246 4.74 2.74 -14.90
CA PHE A 246 5.39 3.14 -16.14
C PHE A 246 6.92 3.16 -15.97
N LEU A 247 7.41 3.86 -14.96
CA LEU A 247 8.85 3.95 -14.74
C LEU A 247 9.49 2.59 -14.48
N LYS A 248 8.82 1.75 -13.69
CA LYS A 248 9.29 0.39 -13.40
C LYS A 248 9.39 -0.49 -14.63
N LEU A 249 8.45 -0.39 -15.58
CA LEU A 249 8.44 -1.19 -16.79
C LEU A 249 9.50 -0.73 -17.81
N TYR A 250 9.69 0.58 -17.95
CA TYR A 250 10.55 1.17 -19.00
C TYR A 250 11.99 1.40 -18.56
N PHE A 251 12.20 1.64 -17.27
CA PHE A 251 13.51 1.96 -16.70
C PHE A 251 13.94 0.92 -15.65
N HIS A 252 13.47 -0.33 -15.80
CA HIS A 252 13.77 -1.43 -14.88
C HIS A 252 15.28 -1.70 -14.67
N GLN A 253 16.15 -1.17 -15.53
CA GLN A 253 17.61 -1.35 -15.49
C GLN A 253 18.31 -0.26 -14.68
N LYS A 254 17.61 0.83 -14.33
CA LYS A 254 18.13 1.94 -13.55
C LYS A 254 17.74 1.77 -12.08
N GLU A 255 18.37 0.80 -11.40
CA GLU A 255 18.10 0.55 -9.97
C GLU A 255 18.40 1.80 -9.12
N GLU A 256 19.43 2.57 -9.48
CA GLU A 256 19.78 3.84 -8.83
C GLU A 256 18.63 4.86 -8.84
N LEU A 257 17.90 5.00 -9.96
CA LEU A 257 16.74 5.90 -10.04
C LEU A 257 15.63 5.46 -9.07
N ILE A 258 15.35 4.16 -9.03
CA ILE A 258 14.34 3.59 -8.13
C ILE A 258 14.74 3.83 -6.67
N GLU A 259 16.02 3.63 -6.34
CA GLU A 259 16.55 3.89 -5.00
C GLU A 259 16.50 5.37 -4.64
N LYS A 260 16.87 6.29 -5.54
CA LYS A 260 16.79 7.75 -5.32
C LYS A 260 15.35 8.19 -5.04
N LEU A 261 14.40 7.79 -5.88
CA LEU A 261 12.97 8.11 -5.71
C LEU A 261 12.42 7.51 -4.40
N SER A 262 12.77 6.25 -4.11
CA SER A 262 12.34 5.59 -2.88
C SER A 262 12.94 6.26 -1.63
N SER A 263 14.21 6.63 -1.67
CA SER A 263 14.89 7.33 -0.57
C SER A 263 14.23 8.67 -0.26
N PHE A 264 13.86 9.44 -1.29
CA PHE A 264 13.16 10.70 -1.11
C PHE A 264 11.74 10.49 -0.58
N GLY A 265 10.99 9.53 -1.12
CA GLY A 265 9.63 9.25 -0.69
C GLY A 265 9.54 8.72 0.74
N PHE A 266 10.28 7.66 1.06
CA PHE A 266 10.26 7.07 2.40
C PHE A 266 11.00 7.92 3.45
N GLY A 267 11.98 8.74 3.03
CA GLY A 267 12.73 9.60 3.93
C GLY A 267 12.05 10.93 4.28
N PHE A 268 11.12 11.41 3.45
CA PHE A 268 10.52 12.74 3.62
C PHE A 268 9.00 12.76 3.47
N PHE A 269 8.46 12.33 2.32
CA PHE A 269 7.04 12.49 2.01
C PHE A 269 6.11 11.53 2.75
N ALA A 270 6.48 10.26 2.82
CA ALA A 270 5.73 9.24 3.53
C ALA A 270 5.63 9.55 5.03
N PRO A 271 6.73 9.92 5.72
CA PRO A 271 6.64 10.38 7.11
C PRO A 271 5.62 11.49 7.33
N ILE A 272 5.60 12.54 6.50
CA ILE A 272 4.64 13.65 6.66
C ILE A 272 3.20 13.16 6.52
N PHE A 273 2.93 12.26 5.57
CA PHE A 273 1.60 11.66 5.41
C PHE A 273 1.18 10.85 6.66
N PHE A 274 2.07 10.02 7.19
CA PHE A 274 1.77 9.18 8.36
C PHE A 274 1.62 10.00 9.64
N ILE A 275 2.47 11.02 9.84
CA ILE A 275 2.36 11.98 10.95
C ILE A 275 1.03 12.72 10.89
N TYR A 276 0.66 13.26 9.71
CA TYR A 276 -0.62 13.92 9.52
C TYR A 276 -1.78 12.97 9.81
N THR A 277 -1.72 11.74 9.30
CA THR A 277 -2.78 10.74 9.56
C THR A 277 -2.86 10.33 11.03
N GLY A 278 -1.74 10.32 11.75
CA GLY A 278 -1.77 10.17 13.21
C GLY A 278 -2.46 11.35 13.89
N SER A 279 -2.15 12.57 13.47
CA SER A 279 -2.70 13.79 14.08
C SER A 279 -4.22 13.96 13.91
N THR A 280 -4.82 13.27 12.95
CA THR A 280 -6.28 13.27 12.76
C THR A 280 -7.02 12.35 13.73
N VAL A 281 -6.32 11.44 14.43
CA VAL A 281 -6.93 10.54 15.42
C VAL A 281 -6.99 11.22 16.78
N LYS A 282 -8.19 11.41 17.29
CA LYS A 282 -8.47 12.05 18.58
C LYS A 282 -8.32 11.05 19.73
N ILE A 283 -7.20 11.11 20.45
CA ILE A 283 -6.89 10.19 21.55
C ILE A 283 -7.95 10.28 22.67
N ASP A 284 -8.47 11.47 22.93
CA ASP A 284 -9.50 11.77 23.93
C ASP A 284 -10.83 11.06 23.70
N VAL A 285 -11.12 10.68 22.44
CA VAL A 285 -12.36 9.98 22.06
C VAL A 285 -12.15 8.48 21.94
N LEU A 286 -10.92 7.98 22.12
CA LEU A 286 -10.64 6.54 22.05
C LEU A 286 -11.27 5.80 23.23
N ASP A 287 -12.24 4.96 22.90
CA ASP A 287 -12.96 4.11 23.84
C ASP A 287 -12.72 2.63 23.56
N LEU A 288 -13.27 1.77 24.44
CA LEU A 288 -13.21 0.33 24.27
C LEU A 288 -13.98 -0.16 23.03
N GLU A 289 -14.95 0.60 22.53
CA GLU A 289 -15.71 0.23 21.33
C GLU A 289 -14.84 0.34 20.08
N ILE A 290 -14.08 1.43 19.95
CA ILE A 290 -13.12 1.64 18.85
C ILE A 290 -12.07 0.54 18.87
N LEU A 291 -11.50 0.22 20.03
CA LEU A 291 -10.50 -0.85 20.15
C LEU A 291 -11.10 -2.22 19.80
N LYS A 292 -12.33 -2.51 20.26
CA LYS A 292 -13.03 -3.75 19.92
C LYS A 292 -13.30 -3.83 18.42
N HIS A 293 -13.73 -2.74 17.79
CA HIS A 293 -13.98 -2.69 16.36
C HIS A 293 -12.68 -2.86 15.56
N ALA A 294 -11.59 -2.22 15.98
CA ALA A 294 -10.26 -2.42 15.40
C ALA A 294 -9.85 -3.90 15.46
N MET A 295 -10.04 -4.57 16.60
CA MET A 295 -9.74 -6.00 16.75
C MET A 295 -10.61 -6.88 15.86
N LEU A 296 -11.89 -6.52 15.64
CA LEU A 296 -12.76 -7.23 14.71
C LEU A 296 -12.31 -7.07 13.26
N ILE A 297 -11.83 -5.87 12.87
CA ILE A 297 -11.26 -5.62 11.53
C ILE A 297 -10.02 -6.49 11.32
N ILE A 298 -9.09 -6.51 12.29
CA ILE A 298 -7.88 -7.36 12.27
C ILE A 298 -8.28 -8.83 12.13
N LEU A 299 -9.19 -9.29 12.99
CA LEU A 299 -9.66 -10.68 12.97
C LEU A 299 -10.29 -11.03 11.62
N ALA A 300 -11.08 -10.13 11.02
CA ALA A 300 -11.66 -10.33 9.71
C ALA A 300 -10.58 -10.45 8.62
N ILE A 301 -9.62 -9.50 8.56
CA ILE A 301 -8.50 -9.49 7.62
C ILE A 301 -7.70 -10.80 7.67
N ILE A 302 -7.35 -11.24 8.88
CA ILE A 302 -6.58 -12.47 9.11
C ILE A 302 -7.43 -13.69 8.73
N SER A 303 -8.69 -13.74 9.16
CA SER A 303 -9.57 -14.91 8.95
C SER A 303 -9.85 -15.13 7.47
N ILE A 304 -10.18 -14.09 6.71
CA ILE A 304 -10.47 -14.24 5.28
C ILE A 304 -9.24 -14.75 4.53
N ARG A 305 -8.03 -14.29 4.90
CA ARG A 305 -6.79 -14.72 4.27
C ARG A 305 -6.41 -16.13 4.66
N LEU A 306 -6.55 -16.50 5.93
CA LEU A 306 -6.32 -17.87 6.38
C LEU A 306 -7.24 -18.85 5.64
N ILE A 307 -8.55 -18.63 5.67
CA ILE A 307 -9.52 -19.52 5.02
C ILE A 307 -9.23 -19.62 3.52
N SER A 308 -9.06 -18.48 2.84
CA SER A 308 -8.77 -18.46 1.40
C SER A 308 -7.47 -19.17 1.07
N SER A 309 -6.43 -18.99 1.89
CA SER A 309 -5.12 -19.62 1.70
C SER A 309 -5.16 -21.13 1.92
N PHE A 310 -5.91 -21.61 2.91
CA PHE A 310 -6.10 -23.04 3.15
C PHE A 310 -6.87 -23.71 2.02
N VAL A 311 -7.89 -23.05 1.48
CA VAL A 311 -8.63 -23.56 0.32
C VAL A 311 -7.73 -23.59 -0.92
N ALA A 312 -7.00 -22.52 -1.18
CA ALA A 312 -6.23 -22.36 -2.40
C ALA A 312 -4.89 -23.10 -2.38
N PHE A 313 -4.11 -23.02 -1.30
CA PHE A 313 -2.69 -23.37 -1.31
C PHE A 313 -2.28 -24.49 -0.37
N TYR A 314 -3.20 -25.05 0.44
CA TYR A 314 -2.86 -26.10 1.41
C TYR A 314 -2.13 -27.30 0.79
N LYS A 315 -2.56 -27.77 -0.39
CA LYS A 315 -1.91 -28.91 -1.06
C LYS A 315 -0.45 -28.61 -1.44
N TYR A 316 -0.16 -27.37 -1.78
CA TYR A 316 1.15 -26.90 -2.24
C TYR A 316 2.08 -26.55 -1.08
N LEU A 317 1.62 -25.74 -0.13
CA LEU A 317 2.44 -25.21 0.97
C LEU A 317 2.46 -26.11 2.21
N LYS A 318 1.41 -26.93 2.43
CA LYS A 318 1.13 -27.61 3.71
C LYS A 318 0.85 -26.62 4.86
N THR A 319 0.36 -27.12 5.99
CA THR A 319 -0.17 -26.32 7.11
C THR A 319 0.73 -25.17 7.55
N LYS A 320 1.99 -25.45 7.89
CA LYS A 320 2.90 -24.46 8.48
C LYS A 320 3.16 -23.27 7.54
N GLN A 321 3.46 -23.56 6.27
CA GLN A 321 3.74 -22.53 5.27
C GLN A 321 2.47 -21.81 4.82
N THR A 322 1.31 -22.49 4.76
CA THR A 322 0.03 -21.84 4.48
C THR A 322 -0.33 -20.80 5.55
N ILE A 323 -0.08 -21.10 6.83
CA ILE A 323 -0.28 -20.14 7.93
C ILE A 323 0.64 -18.93 7.74
N LEU A 324 1.94 -19.15 7.52
CA LEU A 324 2.90 -18.05 7.33
C LEU A 324 2.56 -17.19 6.12
N PHE A 325 2.20 -17.81 4.99
CA PHE A 325 1.70 -17.14 3.79
C PHE A 325 0.49 -16.25 4.08
N ALA A 326 -0.54 -16.79 4.74
CA ALA A 326 -1.76 -16.05 5.03
C ALA A 326 -1.48 -14.84 5.95
N LEU A 327 -0.63 -15.03 6.97
CA LEU A 327 -0.28 -13.98 7.92
C LEU A 327 0.58 -12.90 7.27
N SER A 328 1.48 -13.24 6.34
CA SER A 328 2.30 -12.23 5.66
C SER A 328 1.51 -11.33 4.72
N ASP A 329 0.46 -11.88 4.10
CA ASP A 329 -0.45 -11.12 3.24
C ASP A 329 -1.45 -10.28 4.04
N SER A 330 -1.53 -10.50 5.36
CA SER A 330 -2.47 -9.84 6.26
C SER A 330 -1.96 -8.50 6.81
N MET A 331 -0.93 -7.87 6.23
CA MET A 331 -0.34 -6.62 6.76
C MET A 331 -0.51 -5.38 5.85
N PRO A 332 -1.71 -5.03 5.34
CA PRO A 332 -1.84 -3.96 4.34
C PRO A 332 -1.97 -2.55 4.95
N LEU A 333 -1.04 -2.18 5.84
CA LEU A 333 -1.05 -0.95 6.65
C LEU A 333 -1.37 0.32 5.82
N THR A 334 -0.58 0.59 4.79
CA THR A 334 -0.65 1.85 4.03
C THR A 334 -1.98 2.02 3.30
N PHE A 335 -2.50 0.93 2.73
CA PHE A 335 -3.74 0.92 1.97
C PHE A 335 -4.99 0.95 2.85
N ILE A 336 -4.96 0.34 4.04
CA ILE A 336 -6.07 0.49 4.99
C ILE A 336 -6.22 1.95 5.42
N VAL A 337 -5.11 2.59 5.76
CA VAL A 337 -5.10 4.02 6.13
C VAL A 337 -5.64 4.88 4.99
N ALA A 338 -5.24 4.58 3.75
CA ALA A 338 -5.73 5.27 2.56
C ALA A 338 -7.25 5.15 2.36
N ILE A 339 -7.79 3.92 2.45
CA ILE A 339 -9.23 3.67 2.34
C ILE A 339 -9.98 4.40 3.45
N ALA A 340 -9.51 4.29 4.69
CA ALA A 340 -10.15 4.93 5.83
C ALA A 340 -10.24 6.44 5.63
N MET A 341 -9.15 7.07 5.19
CA MET A 341 -9.13 8.51 4.93
C MET A 341 -10.04 8.90 3.75
N LEU A 342 -10.04 8.11 2.67
CA LEU A 342 -10.93 8.34 1.51
C LEU A 342 -12.40 8.24 1.93
N ALA A 343 -12.77 7.17 2.63
CA ALA A 343 -14.15 6.93 3.07
C ALA A 343 -14.62 7.98 4.10
N TYR A 344 -13.76 8.38 5.03
CA TYR A 344 -14.08 9.38 6.04
C TYR A 344 -14.28 10.77 5.43
N ASN A 345 -13.40 11.19 4.52
CA ASN A 345 -13.53 12.49 3.83
C ASN A 345 -14.80 12.58 2.95
N ASN A 346 -15.37 11.44 2.54
CA ASN A 346 -16.62 11.36 1.79
C ASN A 346 -17.85 11.09 2.69
N ASN A 347 -17.70 11.14 4.03
CA ASN A 347 -18.76 10.92 5.02
C ASN A 347 -19.45 9.55 4.95
N ILE A 348 -18.70 8.52 4.58
CA ILE A 348 -19.22 7.15 4.34
C ILE A 348 -19.09 6.27 5.57
N ILE A 349 -18.01 6.50 6.32
CA ILE A 349 -17.74 5.87 7.60
C ILE A 349 -17.75 6.95 8.68
N SER A 350 -18.18 6.57 9.87
CA SER A 350 -18.14 7.42 11.06
C SER A 350 -16.71 7.70 11.52
N GLU A 351 -16.54 8.73 12.34
CA GLU A 351 -15.24 9.05 12.97
C GLU A 351 -14.71 7.87 13.81
N LYS A 352 -15.61 7.14 14.52
CA LYS A 352 -15.24 5.93 15.27
C LYS A 352 -14.70 4.83 14.36
N GLU A 353 -15.33 4.60 13.20
CA GLU A 353 -14.86 3.63 12.21
C GLU A 353 -13.51 4.04 11.61
N TYR A 354 -13.34 5.32 11.29
CA TYR A 354 -12.08 5.86 10.80
C TYR A 354 -10.92 5.60 11.79
N PHE A 355 -11.12 5.91 13.07
CA PHE A 355 -10.13 5.61 14.11
C PHE A 355 -9.89 4.11 14.27
N SER A 356 -10.95 3.30 14.18
CA SER A 356 -10.86 1.84 14.24
C SER A 356 -9.99 1.27 13.12
N PHE A 357 -10.11 1.78 11.88
CA PHE A 357 -9.26 1.36 10.76
C PHE A 357 -7.78 1.75 10.95
N ILE A 358 -7.51 2.97 11.40
CA ILE A 358 -6.13 3.42 11.65
C ILE A 358 -5.48 2.57 12.73
N ILE A 359 -6.16 2.41 13.88
CA ILE A 359 -5.68 1.59 14.99
C ILE A 359 -5.52 0.13 14.56
N ALA A 360 -6.50 -0.42 13.82
CA ALA A 360 -6.41 -1.78 13.29
C ALA A 360 -5.14 -1.95 12.46
N SER A 361 -4.90 -1.07 11.49
CA SER A 361 -3.75 -1.15 10.60
C SER A 361 -2.41 -1.11 11.33
N MET A 362 -2.29 -0.26 12.37
CA MET A 362 -1.09 -0.16 13.21
C MET A 362 -0.85 -1.42 14.02
N ILE A 363 -1.90 -1.91 14.71
CA ILE A 363 -1.81 -3.09 15.58
C ILE A 363 -1.54 -4.34 14.73
N ASP A 364 -2.21 -4.48 13.58
CA ASP A 364 -2.09 -5.62 12.69
C ASP A 364 -0.66 -5.80 12.18
N GLY A 365 -0.07 -4.73 11.63
CA GLY A 365 1.31 -4.76 11.13
C GLY A 365 2.32 -5.12 12.22
N LEU A 366 2.13 -4.61 13.44
CA LEU A 366 2.99 -4.93 14.59
C LEU A 366 2.82 -6.37 15.07
N PHE A 367 1.58 -6.71 15.38
CA PHE A 367 1.21 -7.99 15.95
C PHE A 367 1.63 -9.13 15.04
N LEU A 368 1.30 -9.03 13.75
CA LEU A 368 1.58 -10.09 12.80
C LEU A 368 3.08 -10.27 12.56
N MET A 369 3.90 -9.22 12.56
CA MET A 369 5.36 -9.40 12.38
C MET A 369 5.96 -10.16 13.55
N ILE A 370 5.57 -9.81 14.78
CA ILE A 370 6.01 -10.51 15.99
C ILE A 370 5.48 -11.95 15.98
N PHE A 371 4.24 -12.14 15.56
CA PHE A 371 3.59 -13.44 15.54
C PHE A 371 4.21 -14.38 14.50
N ILE A 372 4.49 -13.91 13.28
CA ILE A 372 5.21 -14.65 12.25
C ILE A 372 6.59 -15.06 12.76
N ARG A 373 7.34 -14.15 13.40
CA ARG A 373 8.67 -14.47 13.97
C ARG A 373 8.62 -15.60 14.97
N ARG A 374 7.65 -15.57 15.88
CA ARG A 374 7.46 -16.63 16.88
C ARG A 374 7.06 -17.96 16.22
N LEU A 375 6.11 -17.92 15.29
CA LEU A 375 5.65 -19.12 14.57
C LEU A 375 6.76 -19.74 13.72
N TYR A 376 7.55 -18.93 13.01
CA TYR A 376 8.65 -19.39 12.18
C TYR A 376 9.69 -20.17 13.00
N GLY A 377 10.06 -19.64 14.17
CA GLY A 377 10.92 -20.32 15.14
C GLY A 377 10.30 -21.61 15.69
N TRP A 378 9.03 -21.56 16.12
CA TRP A 378 8.31 -22.72 16.66
C TRP A 378 8.13 -23.84 15.64
N PHE A 379 7.91 -23.49 14.36
CA PHE A 379 7.82 -24.44 13.26
C PHE A 379 9.13 -25.13 12.92
N GLY A 380 10.26 -24.65 13.46
CA GLY A 380 11.59 -25.21 13.25
C GLY A 380 12.21 -24.88 11.90
N MET A 381 11.69 -23.84 11.21
CA MET A 381 12.16 -23.47 9.87
C MET A 381 13.56 -22.83 9.87
N ASN A 382 14.05 -22.38 11.02
CA ASN A 382 15.43 -21.88 11.18
C ASN A 382 16.50 -22.97 10.96
N LYS A 383 16.16 -24.26 11.07
CA LYS A 383 17.14 -25.36 11.10
C LYS A 383 17.62 -25.83 9.73
N THR A 384 17.00 -25.39 8.64
CA THR A 384 17.35 -25.82 7.28
C THR A 384 18.66 -25.21 6.74
N GLU A 385 19.21 -24.17 7.37
CA GLU A 385 20.50 -23.56 6.94
C GLU A 385 21.73 -24.12 7.68
N LYS A 386 21.58 -24.72 8.87
CA LYS A 386 22.73 -25.24 9.64
C LYS A 386 23.15 -26.68 9.29
N GLY A 387 22.48 -27.34 8.35
CA GLY A 387 22.77 -28.73 7.94
C GLY A 387 23.59 -28.87 6.66
N LYS A 388 24.13 -27.78 6.10
CA LYS A 388 24.92 -27.77 4.85
C LYS A 388 26.20 -26.94 4.94
N ALA A 389 26.72 -26.71 6.15
CA ALA A 389 28.03 -26.11 6.36
C ALA A 389 29.06 -27.21 6.62
#